data_AF-A0A0B2V3T8-F1
#
_entry.id   AF-A0A0B2V3T8-F1
#
_cell.length_a   1.000
_cell.length_b   1.000
_cell.length_c   1.000
_cell.angle_alpha   90.00
_cell.angle_beta   90.00
_cell.angle_gamma   90.00
#
_symmetry.space_group_name_H-M   'P 1'
#
loop_
_entity.id
_entity.type
_entity.pdbx_description
1 polymer ?
#
loop_
_entity_poly.entity_id
_entity_poly.type
_entity_poly.pdbx_seq_one_letter_code
_entity_poly.pdbx_strand_id
1 'polypeptide(L)'
;MEHKRRVVSLSQDSFYRNLTEEESVRAKRGEFNFDHPDAFEHTLMLSLLNKLRRGEAVKVPKYDFFNNTRVSGEYTLVEPADVILVEGILIFYEQSLRELFDMKLFVDADSDDRLARRLIRDTHERGRTLAQVLHQYLHTVKPAFEEFCLPTKKYADVVIPRGAENEVAIDLILHHIHEILRSPRSSVDGDHESSSLDGDHERAPSAFSTRPH
;
A
#
# COMPACT_ATOMS: atom_id res chain seq x y z
N MET A 1 2.50 13.81 29.15
CA MET A 1 1.62 13.31 28.07
C MET A 1 2.51 12.99 26.90
N GLU A 2 2.76 11.71 26.70
CA GLU A 2 3.62 11.18 25.64
C GLU A 2 3.05 11.60 24.28
N HIS A 3 3.88 12.15 23.39
CA HIS A 3 3.44 12.55 22.05
C HIS A 3 2.95 11.30 21.30
N LYS A 4 1.62 11.11 21.29
CA LYS A 4 0.95 10.08 20.50
C LYS A 4 1.42 10.23 19.05
N ARG A 5 1.99 9.18 18.46
CA ARG A 5 2.55 9.22 17.11
C ARG A 5 1.45 9.65 16.14
N ARG A 6 1.61 10.84 15.54
CA ARG A 6 0.66 11.41 14.60
C ARG A 6 0.78 10.82 13.19
N VAL A 7 1.95 10.27 12.88
CA VAL A 7 2.25 9.65 11.59
C VAL A 7 2.93 8.31 11.84
N VAL A 8 2.47 7.26 11.14
CA VAL A 8 3.10 5.93 11.14
C VAL A 8 3.29 5.47 9.70
N SER A 9 4.26 4.59 9.48
CA SER A 9 4.53 3.99 8.18
C SER A 9 4.31 2.47 8.21
N LEU A 10 3.77 1.93 7.12
CA LEU A 10 3.60 0.50 6.87
C LEU A 10 4.24 0.12 5.56
N SER A 11 5.11 -0.89 5.60
CA SER A 11 5.76 -1.45 4.42
C SER A 11 4.98 -2.67 3.93
N GLN A 12 4.71 -2.74 2.62
CA GLN A 12 4.14 -3.92 1.99
C GLN A 12 5.03 -5.15 2.15
N ASP A 13 6.36 -4.96 2.25
CA ASP A 13 7.31 -6.06 2.38
C ASP A 13 7.11 -6.84 3.70
N SER A 14 6.56 -6.22 4.74
CA SER A 14 6.15 -6.93 5.96
C SER A 14 5.11 -8.02 5.69
N PHE A 15 4.36 -7.91 4.59
CA PHE A 15 3.24 -8.78 4.24
C PHE A 15 3.60 -9.85 3.21
N TYR A 16 4.88 -10.08 2.93
CA TYR A 16 5.29 -11.29 2.22
C TYR A 16 4.71 -12.54 2.89
N ARG A 17 4.21 -13.47 2.08
CA ARG A 17 3.68 -14.74 2.57
C ARG A 17 4.81 -15.68 2.98
N ASN A 18 4.48 -16.66 3.81
CA ASN A 18 5.38 -17.79 4.02
C ASN A 18 5.50 -18.62 2.73
N LEU A 19 6.74 -19.00 2.43
CA LEU A 19 7.05 -19.87 1.29
C LEU A 19 6.82 -21.33 1.66
N THR A 20 6.41 -22.15 0.69
CA THR A 20 6.51 -23.61 0.82
C THR A 20 7.97 -24.05 0.82
N GLU A 21 8.24 -25.30 1.17
CA GLU A 21 9.60 -25.85 1.12
C GLU A 21 10.21 -25.78 -0.29
N GLU A 22 9.42 -26.13 -1.31
CA GLU A 22 9.81 -26.04 -2.72
C GLU A 22 10.12 -24.60 -3.15
N GLU A 23 9.29 -23.64 -2.73
CA GLU A 23 9.49 -22.22 -3.02
C GLU A 23 10.69 -21.65 -2.27
N SER A 24 10.96 -22.10 -1.05
CA SER A 24 12.14 -21.70 -0.29
C SER A 24 13.43 -22.16 -0.99
N VAL A 25 13.44 -23.39 -1.54
CA VAL A 25 14.56 -23.87 -2.36
C VAL A 25 14.75 -22.99 -3.60
N ARG A 26 13.66 -22.65 -4.31
CA ARG A 26 13.72 -21.74 -5.47
C ARG A 26 14.19 -20.33 -5.07
N ALA A 27 13.72 -19.80 -3.95
CA ALA A 27 14.10 -18.49 -3.45
C ALA A 27 15.61 -18.41 -3.13
N LYS A 28 16.18 -19.46 -2.52
CA LYS A 28 17.62 -19.57 -2.28
C LYS A 28 18.45 -19.56 -3.56
N ARG A 29 17.88 -20.04 -4.68
CA ARG A 29 18.49 -19.96 -6.02
C ARG A 29 18.20 -18.65 -6.76
N GLY A 30 17.39 -17.76 -6.20
CA GLY A 30 16.96 -16.52 -6.86
C GLY A 30 15.89 -16.72 -7.95
N GLU A 31 15.17 -17.85 -7.92
CA GLU A 31 14.18 -18.26 -8.93
C GLU A 31 12.72 -18.11 -8.47
N PHE A 32 12.51 -17.58 -7.26
CA PHE A 32 11.19 -17.23 -6.76
C PHE A 32 10.90 -15.75 -7.05
N ASN A 33 9.72 -15.46 -7.61
CA ASN A 33 9.33 -14.11 -7.98
C ASN A 33 8.66 -13.40 -6.79
N PHE A 34 9.47 -12.69 -6.00
CA PHE A 34 8.99 -11.84 -4.90
C PHE A 34 8.30 -10.55 -5.38
N ASP A 35 8.32 -10.26 -6.68
CA ASP A 35 7.69 -9.09 -7.26
C ASP A 35 6.33 -9.43 -7.90
N HIS A 36 5.90 -10.70 -7.83
CA HIS A 36 4.57 -11.14 -8.26
C HIS A 36 3.50 -10.85 -7.18
N PRO A 37 2.26 -10.45 -7.53
CA PRO A 37 1.19 -10.20 -6.57
C PRO A 37 0.97 -11.35 -5.57
N ASP A 38 1.03 -12.60 -6.03
CA ASP A 38 0.86 -13.80 -5.18
C ASP A 38 1.96 -13.99 -4.11
N ALA A 39 3.05 -13.21 -4.13
CA ALA A 39 4.05 -13.24 -3.08
C ALA A 39 3.57 -12.56 -1.78
N PHE A 40 2.47 -11.80 -1.83
CA PHE A 40 1.98 -10.99 -0.72
C PHE A 40 0.65 -11.50 -0.14
N GLU A 41 0.47 -11.36 1.17
CA GLU A 41 -0.80 -11.61 1.85
C GLU A 41 -1.68 -10.34 1.84
N HIS A 42 -2.24 -10.01 0.68
CA HIS A 42 -3.07 -8.79 0.51
C HIS A 42 -4.26 -8.74 1.46
N THR A 43 -4.91 -9.87 1.72
CA THR A 43 -6.04 -9.97 2.67
C THR A 43 -5.64 -9.60 4.09
N LEU A 44 -4.42 -9.98 4.52
CA LEU A 44 -3.89 -9.60 5.83
C LEU A 44 -3.64 -8.10 5.89
N MET A 45 -2.97 -7.55 4.87
CA MET A 45 -2.70 -6.11 4.77
C MET A 45 -4.00 -5.30 4.80
N LEU A 46 -5.00 -5.67 3.99
CA LEU A 46 -6.32 -5.05 3.94
C LEU A 46 -7.01 -5.09 5.31
N SER A 47 -6.96 -6.23 6.00
CA SER A 47 -7.55 -6.41 7.33
C SER A 47 -6.89 -5.50 8.37
N LEU A 48 -5.55 -5.41 8.38
CA LEU A 48 -4.82 -4.56 9.33
C LEU A 48 -5.04 -3.07 9.06
N LEU A 49 -5.07 -2.65 7.80
CA LEU A 49 -5.36 -1.25 7.44
C LEU A 49 -6.78 -0.85 7.88
N ASN A 50 -7.77 -1.71 7.68
CA ASN A 50 -9.13 -1.44 8.13
C ASN A 50 -9.23 -1.34 9.67
N LYS A 51 -8.47 -2.16 10.41
CA LYS A 51 -8.38 -2.04 11.88
C LYS A 51 -7.79 -0.70 12.31
N LEU A 52 -6.69 -0.28 11.69
CA LEU A 52 -6.08 1.01 11.96
C LEU A 52 -7.01 2.18 11.66
N ARG A 53 -7.77 2.13 10.56
CA ARG A 53 -8.80 3.13 10.22
C ARG A 53 -9.92 3.22 11.27
N ARG A 54 -10.20 2.13 12.00
CA ARG A 54 -11.17 2.10 13.11
C ARG A 54 -10.57 2.50 14.46
N GLY A 55 -9.31 2.93 14.50
CA GLY A 55 -8.65 3.30 15.76
C GLY A 55 -8.19 2.10 16.58
N GLU A 56 -8.00 0.92 15.97
CA GLU A 56 -7.50 -0.29 16.64
C GLU A 56 -5.99 -0.47 16.38
N ALA A 57 -5.21 -0.74 17.42
CA ALA A 57 -3.80 -1.09 17.27
C ALA A 57 -3.64 -2.46 16.60
N VAL A 58 -2.61 -2.60 15.76
CA VAL A 58 -2.35 -3.83 15.00
C VAL A 58 -0.94 -4.37 15.19
N LYS A 59 -0.81 -5.69 15.06
CA LYS A 59 0.48 -6.39 15.06
C LYS A 59 0.89 -6.66 13.62
N VAL A 60 1.87 -5.93 13.13
CA VAL A 60 2.40 -6.10 11.77
C VAL A 60 3.52 -7.14 11.80
N PRO A 61 3.45 -8.22 11.01
CA PRO A 61 4.49 -9.24 10.99
C PRO A 61 5.85 -8.67 10.60
N LYS A 62 6.92 -9.24 11.17
CA LYS A 62 8.29 -8.93 10.76
C LYS A 62 8.77 -9.94 9.74
N TYR A 63 9.30 -9.45 8.62
CA TYR A 63 9.85 -10.27 7.54
C TYR A 63 11.38 -10.23 7.53
N ASP A 64 12.00 -11.40 7.39
CA ASP A 64 13.44 -11.55 7.26
C ASP A 64 13.81 -11.81 5.79
N PHE A 65 14.41 -10.81 5.15
CA PHE A 65 14.83 -10.86 3.75
C PHE A 65 16.08 -11.73 3.51
N PHE A 66 16.84 -12.05 4.56
CA PHE A 66 17.98 -12.95 4.44
C PHE A 66 17.50 -14.40 4.36
N ASN A 67 16.57 -14.77 5.24
CA ASN A 67 16.00 -16.12 5.28
C ASN A 67 14.75 -16.30 4.41
N ASN A 68 14.20 -15.23 3.83
CA ASN A 68 12.96 -15.19 3.07
C ASN A 68 11.77 -15.79 3.82
N THR A 69 11.62 -15.46 5.10
CA THR A 69 10.58 -15.99 5.99
C THR A 69 10.05 -14.94 6.93
N ARG A 70 8.83 -15.13 7.43
CA ARG A 70 8.35 -14.39 8.59
C ARG A 70 9.10 -14.85 9.84
N VAL A 71 9.38 -13.90 10.72
CA VAL A 71 9.99 -14.18 12.02
C VAL A 71 8.88 -14.60 12.99
N SER A 72 8.84 -15.88 13.33
CA SER A 72 7.75 -16.46 14.14
C SER A 72 7.64 -15.77 15.50
N GLY A 73 6.44 -15.29 15.83
CA GLY A 73 6.15 -14.62 17.10
C GLY A 73 6.61 -13.17 17.20
N GLU A 74 7.37 -12.67 16.22
CA GLU A 74 7.81 -11.27 16.17
C GLU A 74 6.87 -10.41 15.33
N TYR A 75 6.57 -9.24 15.85
CA TYR A 75 5.73 -8.24 15.19
C TYR A 75 6.16 -6.84 15.61
N THR A 76 5.85 -5.87 14.77
CA THR A 76 5.87 -4.45 15.13
C THR A 76 4.45 -4.06 15.57
N LEU A 77 4.31 -3.55 16.79
CA LEU A 77 3.05 -2.96 17.24
C LEU A 77 2.89 -1.59 16.58
N VAL A 78 1.82 -1.42 15.80
CA VAL A 78 1.47 -0.16 15.15
C VAL A 78 0.20 0.37 15.80
N GLU A 79 0.36 1.48 16.50
CA GLU A 79 -0.74 2.23 17.09
C GLU A 79 -1.51 2.99 16.00
N PRO A 80 -2.81 3.26 16.22
CA PRO A 80 -3.56 4.17 15.36
C PRO A 80 -2.92 5.55 15.31
N ALA A 81 -2.94 6.17 14.14
CA ALA A 81 -2.35 7.48 13.90
C ALA A 81 -3.26 8.31 12.99
N ASP A 82 -3.09 9.63 13.04
CA ASP A 82 -3.84 10.57 12.21
C ASP A 82 -3.48 10.42 10.72
N VAL A 83 -2.23 10.05 10.42
CA VAL A 83 -1.74 9.76 9.06
C VAL A 83 -1.00 8.43 9.04
N ILE A 84 -1.36 7.58 8.08
CA ILE A 84 -0.70 6.29 7.84
C ILE A 84 -0.09 6.32 6.43
N LEU A 85 1.23 6.28 6.37
CA LEU A 85 1.97 6.16 5.12
C LEU A 85 2.12 4.69 4.77
N VAL A 86 1.49 4.25 3.69
CA VAL A 86 1.61 2.88 3.19
C VAL A 86 2.50 2.90 1.95
N GLU A 87 3.58 2.14 1.99
CA GLU A 87 4.55 2.05 0.89
C GLU A 87 4.72 0.61 0.42
N GLY A 88 5.02 0.45 -0.87
CA GLY A 88 5.31 -0.85 -1.47
C GLY A 88 5.17 -0.86 -2.99
N ILE A 89 5.72 -1.88 -3.63
CA ILE A 89 5.77 -1.99 -5.10
C ILE A 89 4.40 -2.29 -5.75
N LEU A 90 3.46 -2.86 -5.00
CA LEU A 90 2.17 -3.33 -5.51
C LEU A 90 0.97 -2.88 -4.65
N ILE A 91 1.12 -1.84 -3.83
CA ILE A 91 0.03 -1.36 -2.96
C ILE A 91 -1.18 -0.84 -3.76
N PHE A 92 -0.99 -0.48 -5.03
CA PHE A 92 -2.07 -0.09 -5.95
C PHE A 92 -2.55 -1.21 -6.87
N TYR A 93 -2.06 -2.44 -6.72
CA TYR A 93 -2.45 -3.57 -7.56
C TYR A 93 -3.91 -3.98 -7.28
N GLU A 94 -4.20 -4.32 -6.03
CA GLU A 94 -5.53 -4.71 -5.57
C GLU A 94 -6.47 -3.51 -5.48
N GLN A 95 -7.64 -3.60 -6.12
CA GLN A 95 -8.65 -2.53 -6.08
C GLN A 95 -9.11 -2.23 -4.65
N SER A 96 -9.31 -3.26 -3.84
CA SER A 96 -9.75 -3.14 -2.45
C SER A 96 -8.76 -2.36 -1.58
N LEU A 97 -7.44 -2.46 -1.84
CA LEU A 97 -6.43 -1.64 -1.18
C LEU A 97 -6.46 -0.20 -1.70
N ARG A 98 -6.57 -0.01 -3.03
CA ARG A 98 -6.63 1.33 -3.63
C ARG A 98 -7.74 2.19 -3.06
N GLU A 99 -8.91 1.59 -2.84
CA GLU A 99 -10.10 2.27 -2.30
C GLU A 99 -9.94 2.72 -0.85
N LEU A 100 -8.92 2.24 -0.12
CA LEU A 100 -8.62 2.72 1.23
C LEU A 100 -7.79 4.01 1.27
N PHE A 101 -7.11 4.37 0.19
CA PHE A 101 -6.14 5.48 0.20
C PHE A 101 -6.78 6.81 -0.17
N ASP A 102 -6.75 7.75 0.79
CA ASP A 102 -7.19 9.14 0.58
C ASP A 102 -6.31 9.88 -0.44
N MET A 103 -5.02 9.56 -0.50
CA MET A 103 -4.04 10.14 -1.44
C MET A 103 -3.08 9.05 -1.94
N LYS A 104 -2.87 8.97 -3.26
CA LYS A 104 -2.04 7.95 -3.93
C LYS A 104 -0.86 8.61 -4.63
N LEU A 105 0.34 8.30 -4.17
CA LEU A 105 1.60 8.83 -4.69
C LEU A 105 2.36 7.73 -5.44
N PHE A 106 2.83 8.01 -6.65
CA PHE A 106 3.71 7.10 -7.39
C PHE A 106 5.07 7.75 -7.60
N VAL A 107 6.11 7.15 -7.02
CA VAL A 107 7.50 7.62 -7.21
C VAL A 107 8.05 7.05 -8.51
N ASP A 108 8.33 7.94 -9.46
CA ASP A 108 8.78 7.60 -10.79
C ASP A 108 10.28 7.89 -10.93
N ALA A 109 11.04 6.84 -11.22
CA ALA A 109 12.47 6.92 -11.45
C ALA A 109 12.87 5.92 -12.53
N ASP A 110 13.88 6.29 -13.31
CA ASP A 110 14.34 5.49 -14.43
C ASP A 110 14.84 4.11 -13.97
N SER A 111 14.62 3.11 -14.83
CA SER A 111 14.85 1.70 -14.48
C SER A 111 16.32 1.39 -14.21
N ASP A 112 17.23 2.09 -14.86
CA ASP A 112 18.68 2.02 -14.64
C ASP A 112 19.09 2.64 -13.30
N ASP A 113 18.57 3.82 -12.94
CA ASP A 113 18.80 4.43 -11.62
C ASP A 113 18.28 3.55 -10.48
N ARG A 114 17.10 2.94 -10.67
CA ARG A 114 16.54 1.98 -9.71
C ARG A 114 17.40 0.71 -9.62
N LEU A 115 17.89 0.20 -10.76
CA LEU A 115 18.79 -0.95 -10.78
C LEU A 115 20.12 -0.64 -10.09
N ALA A 116 20.74 0.50 -10.37
CA ALA A 116 22.01 0.91 -9.75
C ALA A 116 21.88 0.98 -8.22
N ARG A 117 20.82 1.62 -7.71
CA ARG A 117 20.51 1.66 -6.27
C ARG A 117 20.27 0.27 -5.69
N ARG A 118 19.52 -0.59 -6.41
CA ARG A 118 19.27 -1.98 -5.99
C ARG A 118 20.55 -2.79 -5.93
N LEU A 119 21.44 -2.65 -6.90
CA LEU A 119 22.73 -3.35 -6.94
C LEU A 119 23.55 -3.03 -5.70
N ILE A 120 23.69 -1.74 -5.35
CA ILE A 120 24.42 -1.31 -4.16
C ILE A 120 23.77 -1.86 -2.88
N ARG A 121 22.46 -1.67 -2.73
CA ARG A 121 21.73 -2.13 -1.53
C ARG A 121 21.84 -3.65 -1.35
N ASP A 122 21.56 -4.44 -2.38
CA ASP A 122 21.46 -5.88 -2.27
C ASP A 122 22.85 -6.55 -2.07
N THR A 123 23.93 -5.96 -2.60
CA THR A 123 25.30 -6.48 -2.38
C THR A 123 25.84 -6.10 -1.01
N HIS A 124 25.57 -4.89 -0.51
CA HIS A 124 26.07 -4.42 0.77
C HIS A 124 25.23 -4.89 1.98
N GLU A 125 23.90 -4.92 1.85
CA GLU A 125 23.00 -5.11 2.99
C GLU A 125 22.36 -6.51 3.03
N ARG A 126 22.27 -7.20 1.90
CA ARG A 126 21.56 -8.49 1.78
C ARG A 126 22.48 -9.67 1.43
N GLY A 127 23.79 -9.44 1.32
CA GLY A 127 24.79 -10.47 1.07
C GLY A 127 24.70 -11.15 -0.30
N ARG A 128 24.09 -10.49 -1.29
CA ARG A 128 23.92 -11.04 -2.65
C ARG A 128 25.12 -10.71 -3.52
N THR A 129 25.49 -11.60 -4.44
CA THR A 129 26.49 -11.30 -5.46
C THR A 129 25.90 -10.47 -6.59
N LEU A 130 26.74 -9.69 -7.29
CA LEU A 130 26.33 -8.91 -8.46
C LEU A 130 25.59 -9.77 -9.50
N ALA A 131 26.13 -10.96 -9.80
CA ALA A 131 25.54 -11.89 -10.76
C ALA A 131 24.12 -12.35 -10.33
N GLN A 132 23.92 -12.65 -9.05
CA GLN A 132 22.61 -13.02 -8.53
C GLN A 132 21.59 -11.88 -8.64
N VAL A 133 22.00 -10.65 -8.31
CA VAL A 133 21.09 -9.50 -8.37
C VAL A 133 20.69 -9.20 -9.82
N LEU A 134 21.64 -9.24 -10.76
CA LEU A 134 21.36 -9.03 -12.19
C LEU A 134 20.47 -10.13 -12.77
N HIS A 135 20.75 -11.40 -12.44
CA HIS A 135 19.92 -12.52 -12.88
C HIS A 135 18.49 -12.37 -12.37
N GLN A 136 18.31 -12.12 -11.07
CA GLN A 136 16.99 -11.89 -10.49
C GLN A 136 16.30 -10.68 -11.14
N TYR A 137 17.02 -9.58 -11.36
CA TYR A 137 16.45 -8.39 -11.98
C TYR A 137 15.88 -8.66 -13.36
N LEU A 138 16.66 -9.32 -14.23
CA LEU A 138 16.26 -9.58 -15.61
C LEU A 138 15.13 -10.61 -15.71
N HIS A 139 15.12 -11.62 -14.83
CA HIS A 139 14.19 -12.74 -14.94
C HIS A 139 12.91 -12.60 -14.11
N THR A 140 12.92 -11.83 -13.01
CA THR A 140 11.74 -11.67 -12.16
C THR A 140 11.33 -10.21 -12.02
N VAL A 141 12.24 -9.34 -11.60
CA VAL A 141 11.91 -7.98 -11.14
C VAL A 141 11.43 -7.10 -12.28
N LYS A 142 12.20 -7.03 -13.38
CA LYS A 142 11.86 -6.17 -14.51
C LYS A 142 10.55 -6.62 -15.17
N PRO A 143 10.35 -7.91 -15.52
CA PRO A 143 9.06 -8.38 -16.02
C PRO A 143 7.90 -8.08 -15.07
N ALA A 144 8.04 -8.38 -13.77
CA ALA A 144 6.98 -8.13 -12.80
C ALA A 144 6.68 -6.64 -12.61
N PHE A 145 7.70 -5.78 -12.66
CA PHE A 145 7.51 -4.33 -12.64
C PHE A 145 6.70 -3.86 -13.85
N GLU A 146 7.08 -4.29 -15.05
CA GLU A 146 6.40 -3.91 -16.30
C GLU A 146 4.97 -4.45 -16.37
N GLU A 147 4.73 -5.65 -15.84
CA GLU A 147 3.45 -6.34 -15.89
C GLU A 147 2.48 -5.90 -14.78
N PHE A 148 2.94 -5.79 -13.54
CA PHE A 148 2.07 -5.61 -12.37
C PHE A 148 2.18 -4.22 -11.74
N CYS A 149 3.38 -3.63 -11.68
CA CYS A 149 3.59 -2.36 -10.99
C CYS A 149 3.31 -1.16 -11.90
N LEU A 150 3.96 -1.07 -13.06
CA LEU A 150 3.89 0.06 -13.97
C LEU A 150 2.45 0.40 -14.42
N PRO A 151 1.57 -0.58 -14.72
CA PRO A 151 0.18 -0.28 -15.08
C PRO A 151 -0.63 0.38 -13.97
N THR A 152 -0.19 0.26 -12.71
CA THR A 152 -0.86 0.88 -11.55
C THR A 152 -0.55 2.37 -11.39
N LYS A 153 0.48 2.88 -12.10
CA LYS A 153 0.82 4.32 -12.14
C LYS A 153 -0.38 5.19 -12.52
N LYS A 154 -1.29 4.68 -13.35
CA LYS A 154 -2.52 5.38 -13.76
C LYS A 154 -3.50 5.67 -12.61
N TYR A 155 -3.36 5.00 -11.47
CA TYR A 155 -4.20 5.22 -10.28
C TYR A 155 -3.60 6.23 -9.30
N ALA A 156 -2.41 6.75 -9.59
CA ALA A 156 -1.78 7.76 -8.76
C ALA A 156 -2.47 9.11 -8.93
N ASP A 157 -2.70 9.79 -7.82
CA ASP A 157 -3.18 11.18 -7.81
C ASP A 157 -2.01 12.14 -8.14
N VAL A 158 -0.79 11.80 -7.69
CA VAL A 158 0.43 12.55 -7.96
C VAL A 158 1.58 11.61 -8.31
N VAL A 159 2.32 11.96 -9.37
CA VAL A 159 3.56 11.28 -9.76
C VAL A 159 4.76 12.13 -9.33
N ILE A 160 5.68 11.54 -8.57
CA ILE A 160 6.86 12.21 -8.01
C ILE A 160 8.10 11.75 -8.76
N PRO A 161 8.69 12.57 -9.64
CA PRO A 161 9.94 12.21 -10.29
C PRO A 161 11.11 12.29 -9.30
N ARG A 162 12.20 11.54 -9.56
CA ARG A 162 13.49 11.54 -8.81
C ARG A 162 13.43 11.06 -7.36
N GLY A 163 12.24 10.77 -6.82
CA GLY A 163 12.08 10.24 -5.46
C GLY A 163 12.68 11.16 -4.39
N ALA A 164 13.59 10.62 -3.58
CA ALA A 164 14.17 11.31 -2.42
C ALA A 164 14.95 12.59 -2.75
N GLU A 165 15.38 12.77 -3.99
CA GLU A 165 16.09 13.98 -4.44
C GLU A 165 15.14 15.13 -4.81
N ASN A 166 13.84 14.89 -4.81
CA ASN A 166 12.84 15.89 -5.13
C ASN A 166 12.33 16.60 -3.87
N GLU A 167 13.20 17.44 -3.30
CA GLU A 167 12.92 18.20 -2.07
C GLU A 167 11.62 19.01 -2.17
N VAL A 168 11.34 19.60 -3.33
CA VAL A 168 10.09 20.37 -3.56
C VAL A 168 8.85 19.50 -3.41
N ALA A 169 8.85 18.29 -3.94
CA ALA A 169 7.71 17.37 -3.81
C ALA A 169 7.57 16.86 -2.37
N ILE A 170 8.69 16.58 -1.70
CA ILE A 170 8.72 16.19 -0.29
C ILE A 170 8.14 17.30 0.57
N ASP A 171 8.57 18.55 0.38
CA ASP A 171 8.08 19.71 1.11
C ASP A 171 6.57 19.91 0.90
N LEU A 172 6.08 19.73 -0.32
CA LEU A 172 4.65 19.82 -0.61
C LEU A 172 3.84 18.78 0.20
N ILE A 173 4.32 17.54 0.25
CA ILE A 173 3.67 16.45 1.00
C ILE A 173 3.76 16.71 2.51
N LEU A 174 4.91 17.17 3.00
CA LEU A 174 5.09 17.53 4.41
C LEU A 174 4.16 18.66 4.84
N HIS A 175 4.01 19.70 4.01
CA HIS A 175 3.05 20.77 4.27
C HIS A 175 1.62 20.22 4.32
N HIS A 176 1.23 19.35 3.38
CA HIS A 176 -0.10 18.74 3.39
C HIS A 176 -0.36 17.90 4.64
N ILE A 177 0.61 17.07 5.05
CA ILE A 177 0.53 16.30 6.30
C ILE A 177 0.42 17.24 7.50
N HIS A 178 1.22 18.31 7.58
CA HIS A 178 1.13 19.26 8.68
C HIS A 178 -0.24 19.94 8.77
N GLU A 179 -0.88 20.26 7.65
CA GLU A 179 -2.24 20.82 7.65
C GLU A 179 -3.27 19.81 8.17
N ILE A 180 -3.20 18.54 7.75
CA ILE A 180 -4.06 17.46 8.29
C ILE A 180 -3.90 17.35 9.82
N LEU A 181 -2.66 17.45 10.32
CA LEU A 181 -2.36 17.35 11.75
C LEU A 181 -2.75 18.60 12.55
N ARG A 182 -2.97 19.75 11.89
CA ARG A 182 -3.42 21.01 12.51
C ARG A 182 -4.94 21.11 12.58
N SER A 183 -5.63 20.56 11.58
CA SER A 183 -7.08 20.52 11.49
C SER A 183 -7.56 19.10 11.78
N PRO A 184 -7.73 18.69 13.07
CA PRO A 184 -8.37 17.43 13.36
C PRO A 184 -9.74 17.45 12.68
N ARG A 185 -9.94 16.56 11.70
CA ARG A 185 -11.24 16.39 11.05
C ARG A 185 -12.25 16.16 12.16
N SER A 186 -13.15 17.11 12.38
CA SER A 186 -14.34 16.87 13.20
C SER A 186 -15.02 15.64 12.62
N SER A 187 -15.27 14.63 13.44
CA SER A 187 -16.05 13.46 13.09
C SER A 187 -17.40 13.91 12.53
N VAL A 188 -17.52 13.99 11.20
CA VAL A 188 -18.80 14.13 10.52
C VAL A 188 -19.27 12.71 10.25
N ASP A 189 -19.98 12.16 11.23
CA ASP A 189 -21.05 11.17 11.06
C ASP A 189 -21.91 11.29 12.32
N GLY A 190 -22.66 12.40 12.38
CA GLY A 190 -23.74 12.62 13.33
C GLY A 190 -25.05 12.52 12.57
N ASP A 191 -25.78 11.44 12.82
CA ASP A 191 -27.24 11.35 12.86
C ASP A 191 -28.03 12.08 11.76
N HIS A 192 -28.30 11.37 10.66
CA HIS A 192 -29.59 11.54 9.99
C HIS A 192 -30.64 10.66 10.68
N GLU A 193 -31.14 11.13 11.83
CA GLU A 193 -32.49 10.76 12.28
C GLU A 193 -33.50 11.34 11.29
N SER A 194 -34.07 10.51 10.43
CA SER A 194 -35.31 10.82 9.74
C SER A 194 -36.48 10.29 10.57
N SER A 195 -36.94 11.09 11.54
CA SER A 195 -38.26 10.92 12.13
C SER A 195 -39.29 11.71 11.30
N SER A 196 -40.12 11.02 10.54
CA SER A 196 -41.43 11.55 10.17
C SER A 196 -42.38 10.39 9.88
N LEU A 197 -43.41 10.36 10.71
CA LEU A 197 -44.48 9.39 10.83
C LEU A 197 -45.37 9.30 9.59
N ASP A 198 -45.98 8.12 9.50
CA ASP A 198 -47.08 7.68 8.67
C ASP A 198 -48.11 8.72 8.22
N GLY A 199 -48.58 8.55 7.00
CA GLY A 199 -49.75 9.20 6.43
C GLY A 199 -50.14 8.54 5.11
N ASP A 200 -50.87 7.42 5.21
CA ASP A 200 -51.53 6.71 4.12
C ASP A 200 -52.33 7.65 3.20
N HIS A 201 -52.15 7.50 1.89
CA HIS A 201 -53.26 7.64 0.93
C HIS A 201 -52.96 6.93 -0.39
N GLU A 202 -53.68 5.82 -0.62
CA GLU A 202 -53.83 5.16 -1.91
C GLU A 202 -54.47 6.09 -2.97
N ARG A 203 -53.90 6.11 -4.18
CA ARG A 203 -54.66 6.13 -5.45
C ARG A 203 -53.76 5.77 -6.64
N ALA A 204 -54.10 4.67 -7.31
CA ALA A 204 -53.56 4.27 -8.61
C ALA A 204 -54.34 4.96 -9.77
N PRO A 205 -54.04 4.68 -11.05
CA PRO A 205 -53.01 5.34 -11.85
C PRO A 205 -53.60 6.08 -13.07
N SER A 206 -52.81 6.94 -13.73
CA SER A 206 -53.12 7.38 -15.10
C SER A 206 -51.87 7.37 -15.97
N ALA A 207 -51.97 6.65 -17.08
CA ALA A 207 -50.96 6.50 -18.12
C ALA A 207 -51.01 7.68 -19.10
N PHE A 208 -49.86 8.11 -19.61
CA PHE A 208 -49.59 8.64 -20.98
C PHE A 208 -48.07 8.94 -21.03
N SER A 209 -47.25 8.13 -21.71
CA SER A 209 -46.92 8.17 -23.15
C SER A 209 -45.71 9.05 -23.49
N THR A 210 -44.66 8.41 -24.02
CA THR A 210 -43.67 8.88 -25.05
C THR A 210 -42.82 10.13 -24.77
N ARG A 211 -41.54 10.29 -25.16
CA ARG A 211 -40.35 9.52 -25.63
C ARG A 211 -39.21 10.59 -25.73
N PRO A 212 -37.97 10.31 -26.19
CA PRO A 212 -36.72 10.86 -25.64
C PRO A 212 -36.01 11.93 -26.51
N HIS A 213 -34.93 12.49 -25.96
CA HIS A 213 -33.68 12.82 -26.66
C HIS A 213 -32.48 12.43 -25.79
#